data_AF-A0AAV3HVP2-F1
#
_entry.id   AF-A0AAV3HVP2-F1
#
_cell.length_a   1.000
_cell.length_b   1.000
_cell.length_c   1.000
_cell.angle_alpha   90.00
_cell.angle_beta   90.00
_cell.angle_gamma   90.00
#
_symmetry.space_group_name_H-M   'P 1'
#
loop_
_entity.id
_entity.type
_entity.pdbx_description
1 polymer ?
#
loop_
_entity_poly.entity_id
_entity_poly.type
_entity_poly.pdbx_seq_one_letter_code
_entity_poly.pdbx_strand_id
1 'polypeptide(L)'
;MNMLNFDKKDIQQQERPFIAEAVFAVEAVSAEQQSEKQVKAKQLLDRMFPLENGSHQDVSSYVIDYRHVMAYFKDGTHSGLKSPKHFVAYTGEKEDPKSILFKDESGSHAEVMFGCHKGTGCVELMDIDDIQLETRTTFSPELTGNAPTAMRHWISLIKGDKKGKPMACSEDKEYTAKNGDDYFLSYCYSID
;
A
#
# COMPACT_ATOMS: atom_id res chain seq x y z
N MET A 1 -4.44 37.24 35.83
CA MET A 1 -3.63 36.49 34.83
C MET A 1 -3.76 35.02 35.18
N ASN A 2 -4.66 34.29 34.53
CA ASN A 2 -4.83 32.85 34.73
C ASN A 2 -4.18 32.13 33.55
N MET A 3 -3.09 31.45 33.84
CA MET A 3 -2.31 30.63 32.92
C MET A 3 -3.02 29.28 32.80
N LEU A 4 -3.55 28.96 31.62
CA LEU A 4 -4.13 27.65 31.33
C LEU A 4 -2.99 26.62 31.35
N ASN A 5 -2.95 25.81 32.40
CA ASN A 5 -2.16 24.58 32.46
C ASN A 5 -2.75 23.60 31.46
N PHE A 6 -2.02 23.35 30.36
CA PHE A 6 -2.30 22.21 29.50
C PHE A 6 -1.88 20.94 30.25
N ASP A 7 -2.88 20.22 30.76
CA ASP A 7 -2.69 18.92 31.37
C ASP A 7 -2.21 17.93 30.30
N LYS A 8 -1.05 17.33 30.54
CA LYS A 8 -0.28 16.56 29.55
C LYS A 8 -0.69 15.08 29.53
N LYS A 9 -1.94 14.78 29.89
CA LYS A 9 -2.42 13.43 30.22
C LYS A 9 -3.58 12.87 29.42
N ASP A 10 -4.05 13.57 28.37
CA ASP A 10 -5.04 13.03 27.42
C ASP A 10 -4.42 12.68 26.05
N ILE A 11 -3.19 12.16 26.05
CA ILE A 11 -2.64 11.43 24.90
C ILE A 11 -2.49 9.97 25.33
N GLN A 12 -3.60 9.31 25.63
CA GLN A 12 -3.63 7.86 25.81
C GLN A 12 -4.72 7.27 24.94
N GLN A 13 -4.30 6.31 24.11
CA GLN A 13 -5.07 5.51 23.15
C GLN A 13 -5.40 6.17 21.81
N GLN A 14 -4.38 6.64 21.10
CA GLN A 14 -4.41 6.56 19.65
C GLN A 14 -3.43 5.45 19.29
N GLU A 15 -3.96 4.32 18.81
CA GLU A 15 -3.19 3.23 18.20
C GLU A 15 -2.05 3.87 17.41
N ARG A 16 -0.79 3.49 17.65
CA ARG A 16 0.31 3.97 16.80
C ARG A 16 -0.12 3.67 15.37
N PRO A 17 -0.40 4.66 14.52
CA PRO A 17 -0.98 4.38 13.22
C PRO A 17 0.04 3.52 12.49
N PHE A 18 -0.35 2.32 12.09
CA PHE A 18 0.51 1.30 11.49
C PHE A 18 1.34 1.85 10.30
N ILE A 19 0.79 2.86 9.62
CA ILE A 19 1.47 3.68 8.59
C ILE A 19 2.78 4.28 9.13
N ALA A 20 2.81 4.82 10.34
CA ALA A 20 4.03 5.38 10.94
C ALA A 20 5.10 4.30 11.18
N GLU A 21 4.70 3.07 11.52
CA GLU A 21 5.65 1.96 11.67
C GLU A 21 6.19 1.48 10.31
N ALA A 22 5.32 1.37 9.30
CA ALA A 22 5.71 1.02 7.94
C ALA A 22 6.63 2.09 7.32
N VAL A 23 6.29 3.37 7.48
CA VAL A 23 7.10 4.51 7.03
C VAL A 23 8.46 4.50 7.75
N PHE A 24 8.49 4.34 9.07
CA PHE A 24 9.75 4.30 9.84
C PHE A 24 10.64 3.13 9.44
N ALA A 25 10.05 1.94 9.21
CA ALA A 25 10.80 0.75 8.82
C ALA A 25 11.47 0.90 7.44
N VAL A 26 10.88 1.69 6.54
CA VAL A 26 11.43 1.93 5.19
C VAL A 26 12.34 3.17 5.15
N GLU A 27 12.01 4.25 5.87
CA GLU A 27 12.86 5.45 6.00
C GLU A 27 14.21 5.18 6.66
N ALA A 28 14.29 4.19 7.55
CA ALA A 28 15.54 3.81 8.21
C ALA A 28 16.60 3.26 7.23
N VAL A 29 16.22 2.95 5.97
CA VAL A 29 17.12 2.44 4.94
C VAL A 29 17.61 3.59 4.06
N SER A 30 18.93 3.73 3.94
CA SER A 30 19.58 4.70 3.05
C SER A 30 19.09 4.57 1.61
N ALA A 31 18.94 5.71 0.91
CA ALA A 31 18.59 5.77 -0.50
C ALA A 31 19.58 5.04 -1.43
N GLU A 32 20.78 4.70 -0.93
CA GLU A 32 21.90 4.15 -1.72
C GLU A 32 21.86 2.61 -1.86
N GLN A 33 21.02 1.90 -1.09
CA GLN A 33 20.95 0.43 -1.08
C GLN A 33 19.61 -0.10 -1.60
N GLN A 34 19.42 -0.05 -2.92
CA GLN A 34 18.20 -0.49 -3.60
C GLN A 34 17.80 -1.94 -3.25
N SER A 35 18.75 -2.85 -3.08
CA SER A 35 18.49 -4.24 -2.70
C SER A 35 17.91 -4.38 -1.29
N GLU A 36 18.38 -3.59 -0.34
CA GLU A 36 17.85 -3.59 1.04
C GLU A 36 16.43 -3.04 1.09
N LYS A 37 16.13 -2.01 0.28
CA LYS A 37 14.76 -1.48 0.12
C LYS A 37 13.81 -2.53 -0.42
N GLN A 38 14.23 -3.31 -1.43
CA GLN A 38 13.41 -4.41 -1.96
C GLN A 38 13.10 -5.46 -0.89
N VAL A 39 14.11 -5.89 -0.13
CA VAL A 39 13.92 -6.86 0.96
C VAL A 39 12.94 -6.32 2.00
N LYS A 40 13.07 -5.06 2.41
CA LYS A 40 12.18 -4.43 3.39
C LYS A 40 10.75 -4.27 2.89
N ALA A 41 10.57 -3.88 1.62
CA ALA A 41 9.26 -3.80 1.00
C ALA A 41 8.55 -5.16 0.99
N LYS A 42 9.26 -6.22 0.60
CA LYS A 42 8.72 -7.59 0.59
C LYS A 42 8.43 -8.11 2.01
N GLN A 43 9.29 -7.81 2.98
CA GLN A 43 9.03 -8.11 4.40
C GLN A 43 7.80 -7.36 4.94
N LEU A 44 7.57 -6.13 4.50
CA LEU A 44 6.36 -5.39 4.86
C LEU A 44 5.11 -6.08 4.30
N LEU A 45 5.16 -6.57 3.05
CA LEU A 45 4.05 -7.35 2.47
C LEU A 45 3.82 -8.65 3.22
N ASP A 46 4.86 -9.39 3.57
CA ASP A 46 4.72 -10.62 4.39
C ASP A 46 4.03 -10.34 5.73
N ARG A 47 4.24 -9.15 6.30
CA ARG A 47 3.59 -8.74 7.54
C ARG A 47 2.13 -8.30 7.34
N MET A 48 1.85 -7.54 6.28
CA MET A 48 0.53 -6.94 6.04
C MET A 48 -0.44 -7.90 5.36
N PHE A 49 0.03 -8.58 4.33
CA PHE A 49 -0.76 -9.40 3.42
C PHE A 49 -0.07 -10.75 3.20
N PRO A 50 0.21 -11.52 4.28
CA PRO A 50 0.98 -12.75 4.19
C PRO A 50 0.41 -13.70 3.14
N LEU A 51 1.31 -14.39 2.43
CA LEU A 51 0.96 -15.55 1.62
C LEU A 51 0.54 -16.70 2.54
N GLU A 52 -0.31 -17.60 2.02
CA GLU A 52 -0.67 -18.83 2.72
C GLU A 52 0.56 -19.74 2.89
N ASN A 53 1.40 -19.82 1.85
CA ASN A 53 2.66 -20.54 1.82
C ASN A 53 3.76 -19.68 1.17
N GLY A 54 4.98 -19.76 1.71
CA GLY A 54 6.13 -19.00 1.19
C GLY A 54 6.19 -17.55 1.67
N SER A 55 7.02 -16.74 1.01
CA SER A 55 7.26 -15.33 1.30
C SER A 55 7.22 -14.51 0.02
N HIS A 56 6.75 -13.26 0.10
CA HIS A 56 6.81 -12.28 -0.99
C HIS A 56 8.25 -12.07 -1.52
N GLN A 57 9.27 -12.39 -0.72
CA GLN A 57 10.69 -12.36 -1.11
C GLN A 57 11.02 -13.27 -2.28
N ASP A 58 10.39 -14.44 -2.35
CA ASP A 58 10.72 -15.51 -3.30
C ASP A 58 9.80 -15.53 -4.54
N VAL A 59 8.86 -14.58 -4.61
CA VAL A 59 7.89 -14.50 -5.71
C VAL A 59 8.56 -14.05 -7.00
N SER A 60 8.32 -14.78 -8.08
CA SER A 60 8.75 -14.45 -9.44
C SER A 60 7.68 -13.70 -10.23
N SER A 61 6.39 -13.95 -9.97
CA SER A 61 5.30 -13.23 -10.61
C SER A 61 4.01 -13.25 -9.78
N TYR A 62 3.18 -12.24 -9.99
CA TYR A 62 1.80 -12.21 -9.48
C TYR A 62 0.84 -12.33 -10.65
N VAL A 63 -0.22 -13.10 -10.46
CA VAL A 63 -1.30 -13.27 -11.43
C VAL A 63 -2.62 -13.15 -10.68
N ILE A 64 -3.64 -12.67 -11.37
CA ILE A 64 -4.99 -12.58 -10.84
C ILE A 64 -5.80 -13.69 -11.46
N ASP A 65 -5.97 -14.78 -10.72
CA ASP A 65 -6.79 -15.90 -11.15
C ASP A 65 -8.20 -15.79 -10.54
N TYR A 66 -9.21 -15.80 -11.42
CA TYR A 66 -10.60 -15.45 -11.11
C TYR A 66 -10.75 -14.12 -10.36
N ARG A 67 -10.70 -14.15 -9.02
CA ARG A 67 -10.88 -13.01 -8.10
C ARG A 67 -9.85 -13.02 -6.97
N HIS A 68 -8.75 -13.75 -7.13
CA HIS A 68 -7.71 -13.95 -6.13
C HIS A 68 -6.35 -13.58 -6.69
N VAL A 69 -5.46 -13.10 -5.82
CA VAL A 69 -4.05 -12.92 -6.14
C VAL A 69 -3.33 -14.23 -5.96
N MET A 70 -2.58 -14.64 -6.98
CA MET A 70 -1.73 -15.82 -7.01
C MET A 70 -0.29 -15.39 -7.16
N ALA A 71 0.53 -15.72 -6.17
CA ALA A 71 1.96 -15.52 -6.19
C ALA A 71 2.63 -16.81 -6.69
N TYR A 72 3.42 -16.71 -7.76
CA TYR A 72 4.19 -17.81 -8.32
C TYR A 72 5.64 -17.74 -7.87
N PHE A 73 6.24 -18.89 -7.61
CA PHE A 73 7.62 -19.02 -7.18
C PHE A 73 8.49 -19.61 -8.30
N LYS A 74 9.82 -19.47 -8.16
CA LYS A 74 10.79 -19.96 -9.15
C LYS A 74 10.76 -21.47 -9.39
N ASP A 75 10.29 -22.24 -8.42
CA ASP A 75 10.15 -23.69 -8.52
C ASP A 75 8.85 -24.14 -9.22
N GLY A 76 8.03 -23.17 -9.66
CA GLY A 76 6.75 -23.40 -10.33
C GLY A 76 5.58 -23.64 -9.36
N THR A 77 5.83 -23.66 -8.05
CA THR A 77 4.75 -23.66 -7.06
C THR A 77 4.08 -22.28 -7.02
N HIS A 78 2.87 -22.23 -6.44
CA HIS A 78 2.13 -21.00 -6.27
C HIS A 78 1.41 -20.97 -4.92
N SER A 79 1.11 -19.76 -4.43
CA SER A 79 0.35 -19.55 -3.21
C SER A 79 -0.59 -18.36 -3.35
N GLY A 80 -1.73 -18.45 -2.68
CA GLY A 80 -2.62 -17.31 -2.48
C GLY A 80 -2.21 -16.49 -1.25
N LEU A 81 -2.98 -15.44 -0.99
CA LEU A 81 -2.94 -14.73 0.29
C LEU A 81 -3.58 -15.60 1.38
N LYS A 82 -3.00 -15.58 2.57
CA LYS A 82 -3.59 -16.17 3.78
C LYS A 82 -4.99 -15.63 4.07
N SER A 83 -5.22 -14.36 3.74
CA SER A 83 -6.51 -13.68 3.89
C SER A 83 -6.92 -13.08 2.54
N PRO A 84 -7.60 -13.84 1.67
CA PRO A 84 -7.94 -13.41 0.31
C PRO A 84 -8.85 -12.17 0.25
N LYS A 85 -9.55 -11.87 1.36
CA LYS A 85 -10.42 -10.68 1.49
C LYS A 85 -9.69 -9.35 1.31
N HIS A 86 -8.38 -9.30 1.59
CA HIS A 86 -7.61 -8.07 1.49
C HIS A 86 -7.42 -7.61 0.05
N PHE A 87 -7.44 -8.52 -0.93
CA PHE A 87 -7.39 -8.13 -2.33
C PHE A 87 -8.74 -7.52 -2.76
N VAL A 88 -8.67 -6.31 -3.33
CA VAL A 88 -9.86 -5.57 -3.76
C VAL A 88 -9.82 -5.18 -5.23
N ALA A 89 -8.68 -4.75 -5.77
CA ALA A 89 -8.58 -4.26 -7.14
C ALA A 89 -7.14 -4.35 -7.68
N TYR A 90 -6.95 -4.10 -8.98
CA TYR A 90 -5.66 -4.13 -9.66
C TYR A 90 -5.64 -3.19 -10.87
N THR A 91 -4.45 -2.96 -11.44
CA THR A 91 -4.28 -2.30 -12.75
C THR A 91 -3.49 -3.19 -13.70
N GLY A 92 -3.64 -2.95 -15.01
CA GLY A 92 -2.98 -3.77 -16.04
C GLY A 92 -3.79 -5.02 -16.40
N GLU A 93 -3.09 -6.06 -16.85
CA GLU A 93 -3.70 -7.32 -17.25
C GLU A 93 -3.74 -8.30 -16.08
N LYS A 94 -4.59 -9.34 -16.14
CA LYS A 94 -4.67 -10.31 -15.03
C LYS A 94 -3.43 -11.18 -14.95
N GLU A 95 -2.86 -11.49 -16.11
CA GLU A 95 -1.68 -12.32 -16.30
C GLU A 95 -0.38 -11.58 -15.96
N ASP A 96 -0.40 -10.24 -16.05
CA ASP A 96 0.72 -9.36 -15.72
C ASP A 96 0.19 -8.04 -15.11
N PRO A 97 -0.25 -8.06 -13.83
CA PRO A 97 -0.79 -6.88 -13.17
C PRO A 97 0.32 -5.86 -12.95
N LYS A 98 0.05 -4.59 -13.27
CA LYS A 98 0.98 -3.48 -13.04
C LYS A 98 0.98 -3.02 -11.59
N SER A 99 -0.19 -3.04 -10.96
CA SER A 99 -0.33 -2.84 -9.52
C SER A 99 -1.46 -3.67 -8.95
N ILE A 100 -1.34 -4.01 -7.67
CA ILE A 100 -2.38 -4.69 -6.90
C ILE A 100 -2.75 -3.79 -5.72
N LEU A 101 -4.06 -3.60 -5.54
CA LEU A 101 -4.64 -2.84 -4.45
C LEU A 101 -5.15 -3.79 -3.37
N PHE A 102 -4.60 -3.63 -2.18
CA PHE A 102 -5.06 -4.28 -0.97
C PHE A 102 -5.83 -3.32 -0.08
N LYS A 103 -6.68 -3.87 0.77
CA LYS A 103 -7.42 -3.17 1.81
C LYS A 103 -7.23 -3.89 3.13
N ASP A 104 -6.76 -3.18 4.14
CA ASP A 104 -6.61 -3.72 5.48
C ASP A 104 -7.98 -3.82 6.19
N GLU A 105 -7.98 -4.30 7.44
CA GLU A 105 -9.21 -4.42 8.23
C GLU A 105 -9.77 -3.07 8.69
N SER A 106 -8.93 -2.04 8.78
CA SER A 106 -9.33 -0.67 9.12
C SER A 106 -10.04 0.05 7.94
N GLY A 107 -9.92 -0.52 6.75
CA GLY A 107 -10.48 0.02 5.51
C GLY A 107 -9.55 1.00 4.78
N SER A 108 -8.29 1.04 5.17
CA SER A 108 -7.21 1.76 4.49
C SER A 108 -6.64 0.91 3.36
N HIS A 109 -6.32 1.56 2.24
CA HIS A 109 -5.76 0.89 1.07
C HIS A 109 -4.23 0.90 1.08
N ALA A 110 -3.65 -0.15 0.50
CA ALA A 110 -2.24 -0.24 0.19
C ALA A 110 -2.09 -0.67 -1.27
N GLU A 111 -1.50 0.18 -2.09
CA GLU A 111 -1.18 -0.13 -3.48
C GLU A 111 0.25 -0.64 -3.58
N VAL A 112 0.42 -1.79 -4.21
CA VAL A 112 1.73 -2.36 -4.53
C VAL A 112 1.91 -2.27 -6.03
N MET A 113 2.88 -1.47 -6.46
CA MET A 113 3.24 -1.27 -7.86
C MET A 113 4.45 -2.14 -8.19
N PHE A 114 4.39 -2.85 -9.31
CA PHE A 114 5.47 -3.74 -9.71
C PHE A 114 6.36 -3.12 -10.78
N GLY A 115 7.64 -3.48 -10.74
CA GLY A 115 8.64 -3.01 -11.70
C GLY A 115 8.43 -3.65 -13.08
N CYS A 116 8.59 -2.85 -14.15
CA CYS A 116 8.57 -3.36 -15.51
C CYS A 116 9.78 -4.28 -15.77
N HIS A 117 9.55 -5.59 -15.84
CA HIS A 117 10.55 -6.53 -16.34
C HIS A 117 10.63 -6.44 -17.87
N LYS A 118 11.66 -5.75 -18.38
CA LYS A 118 11.99 -5.81 -19.81
C LYS A 118 12.62 -7.18 -20.08
N GLY A 119 11.89 -8.07 -20.74
CA GLY A 119 12.22 -9.47 -20.98
C GLY A 119 13.70 -9.75 -21.29
N THR A 120 14.47 -10.03 -20.25
CA THR A 120 15.85 -10.52 -20.32
C THR A 120 15.91 -12.03 -20.54
N GLY A 121 14.77 -12.73 -20.58
CA GLY A 121 14.68 -14.17 -20.77
C GLY A 121 15.07 -15.01 -19.55
N CYS A 122 15.45 -14.36 -18.43
CA CYS A 122 15.74 -14.99 -17.16
C CYS A 122 14.54 -14.89 -16.22
N VAL A 123 14.24 -15.96 -15.47
CA VAL A 123 13.24 -15.93 -14.40
C VAL A 123 13.84 -15.24 -13.19
N GLU A 124 13.63 -13.93 -13.10
CA GLU A 124 14.04 -13.10 -11.97
C GLU A 124 12.92 -13.01 -10.91
N LEU A 125 13.27 -12.50 -9.73
CA LEU A 125 12.27 -12.26 -8.69
C LEU A 125 11.50 -10.99 -9.03
N MET A 126 10.21 -10.94 -8.69
CA MET A 126 9.41 -9.77 -8.97
C MET A 126 9.89 -8.59 -8.13
N ASP A 127 10.25 -7.49 -8.79
CA ASP A 127 10.64 -6.26 -8.11
C ASP A 127 9.42 -5.41 -7.80
N ILE A 128 9.43 -4.78 -6.63
CA ILE A 128 8.42 -3.82 -6.23
C ILE A 128 8.92 -2.43 -6.59
N ASP A 129 8.22 -1.78 -7.52
CA ASP A 129 8.54 -0.41 -7.95
C ASP A 129 8.20 0.60 -6.86
N ASP A 130 7.02 0.46 -6.24
CA ASP A 130 6.62 1.25 -5.07
C ASP A 130 5.55 0.54 -4.23
N ILE A 131 5.47 0.94 -2.97
CA ILE A 131 4.32 0.64 -2.11
C ILE A 131 3.76 1.96 -1.63
N GLN A 132 2.49 2.21 -1.93
CA GLN A 132 1.80 3.42 -1.52
C GLN A 132 0.73 3.12 -0.49
N LEU A 133 0.84 3.73 0.68
CA LEU A 133 -0.15 3.60 1.75
C LEU A 133 -1.14 4.75 1.73
N GLU A 134 -2.42 4.43 1.79
CA GLU A 134 -3.47 5.42 1.91
C GLU A 134 -3.50 6.03 3.32
N THR A 135 -3.58 7.35 3.39
CA THR A 135 -3.97 8.09 4.59
C THR A 135 -5.01 9.14 4.23
N ARG A 136 -5.70 9.69 5.22
CA ARG A 136 -6.83 10.60 5.01
C ARG A 136 -6.78 11.76 6.00
N THR A 137 -7.05 12.96 5.51
CA THR A 137 -7.31 14.15 6.33
C THR A 137 -8.81 14.41 6.31
N THR A 138 -9.45 14.37 7.48
CA THR A 138 -10.90 14.61 7.61
C THR A 138 -11.16 16.06 8.04
N PHE A 139 -12.14 16.69 7.42
CA PHE A 139 -12.57 18.05 7.72
C PHE A 139 -13.95 18.03 8.37
N SER A 140 -14.13 18.84 9.40
CA SER A 140 -15.41 18.94 10.09
C SER A 140 -16.47 19.61 9.20
N PRO A 141 -17.76 19.25 9.35
CA PRO A 141 -18.85 19.86 8.59
C PRO A 141 -18.92 21.38 8.71
N GLU A 142 -18.47 21.94 9.83
CA GLU A 142 -18.40 23.37 10.12
C GLU A 142 -17.46 24.11 9.13
N LEU A 143 -16.41 23.44 8.66
CA LEU A 143 -15.43 23.98 7.73
C LEU A 143 -15.83 23.75 6.27
N THR A 144 -16.58 22.68 5.97
CA THR A 144 -16.92 22.23 4.61
C THR A 144 -18.34 22.59 4.20
N GLY A 145 -19.15 23.06 5.14
CA GLY A 145 -20.39 23.77 4.90
C GLY A 145 -21.62 22.90 4.65
N ASN A 146 -21.55 21.55 4.59
CA ASN A 146 -22.75 20.69 4.45
C ASN A 146 -22.58 19.20 4.83
N ALA A 147 -21.38 18.61 4.76
CA ALA A 147 -21.12 17.21 5.12
C ALA A 147 -19.65 17.00 5.50
N PRO A 148 -19.31 16.04 6.39
CA PRO A 148 -17.91 15.73 6.67
C PRO A 148 -17.22 15.29 5.37
N THR A 149 -16.08 15.90 5.08
CA THR A 149 -15.30 15.64 3.85
C THR A 149 -13.95 15.06 4.24
N ALA A 150 -13.45 14.12 3.46
CA ALA A 150 -12.10 13.61 3.58
C ALA A 150 -11.29 13.90 2.32
N MET A 151 -10.01 14.22 2.53
CA MET A 151 -9.00 14.26 1.48
C MET A 151 -8.06 13.08 1.64
N ARG A 152 -7.93 12.28 0.59
CA ARG A 152 -7.10 11.10 0.50
C ARG A 152 -5.68 11.48 0.07
N HIS A 153 -4.71 10.92 0.76
CA HIS A 153 -3.30 11.04 0.44
C HIS A 153 -2.68 9.65 0.29
N TRP A 154 -1.69 9.55 -0.58
CA TRP A 154 -0.91 8.34 -0.80
C TRP A 154 0.53 8.61 -0.42
N ILE A 155 1.07 7.78 0.47
CA ILE A 155 2.45 7.89 0.94
C ILE A 155 3.29 6.81 0.27
N SER A 156 4.19 7.22 -0.62
CA SER A 156 5.18 6.34 -1.24
C SER A 156 6.24 5.94 -0.22
N LEU A 157 6.46 4.63 -0.10
CA LEU A 157 7.44 4.07 0.82
C LEU A 157 8.79 3.86 0.14
N ILE A 158 8.82 3.37 -1.10
CA ILE A 158 10.08 3.03 -1.79
C ILE A 158 10.60 4.24 -2.56
N LYS A 159 9.69 4.90 -3.30
CA LYS A 159 10.00 6.13 -4.04
C LYS A 159 10.04 7.30 -3.06
N GLY A 160 11.21 7.92 -2.97
CA GLY A 160 11.42 9.12 -2.18
C GLY A 160 11.79 10.33 -3.03
N ASP A 161 11.78 11.51 -2.40
CA ASP A 161 12.27 12.73 -3.02
C ASP A 161 13.79 12.65 -3.28
N LYS A 162 14.37 13.72 -3.86
CA LYS A 162 15.82 13.80 -4.14
C LYS A 162 16.71 13.66 -2.89
N LYS A 163 16.13 13.72 -1.69
CA LYS A 163 16.80 13.57 -0.39
C LYS A 163 16.45 12.23 0.28
N GLY A 164 15.74 11.35 -0.42
CA GLY A 164 15.32 10.03 0.08
C GLY A 164 14.13 10.06 1.04
N LYS A 165 13.43 11.19 1.19
CA LYS A 165 12.26 11.29 2.07
C LYS A 165 11.00 10.72 1.40
N PRO A 166 10.07 10.11 2.15
CA PRO A 166 8.79 9.67 1.62
C PRO A 166 8.06 10.81 0.92
N MET A 167 7.50 10.51 -0.24
CA MET A 167 6.67 11.44 -0.98
C MET A 167 5.19 11.18 -0.70
N ALA A 168 4.43 12.26 -0.53
CA ALA A 168 2.98 12.19 -0.43
C ALA A 168 2.36 12.80 -1.70
N CYS A 169 1.39 12.13 -2.30
CA CYS A 169 0.56 12.68 -3.38
C CYS A 169 -0.92 12.60 -3.04
N SER A 170 -1.74 13.37 -3.75
CA SER A 170 -3.19 13.37 -3.63
C SER A 170 -3.74 13.44 -5.03
N GLU A 171 -4.23 12.32 -5.52
CA GLU A 171 -4.71 12.14 -6.89
C GLU A 171 -5.86 11.13 -6.89
N ASP A 172 -6.72 11.26 -7.89
CA ASP A 172 -7.71 10.24 -8.20
C ASP A 172 -6.99 9.02 -8.74
N LYS A 173 -7.38 7.84 -8.25
CA LYS A 173 -6.84 6.57 -8.76
C LYS A 173 -7.95 5.65 -9.22
N GLU A 174 -7.71 5.01 -10.35
CA GLU A 174 -8.64 4.13 -11.02
C GLU A 174 -8.05 2.72 -11.13
N TYR A 175 -8.87 1.74 -10.81
CA TYR A 175 -8.49 0.33 -10.82
C TYR A 175 -9.62 -0.53 -11.39
N THR A 176 -9.30 -1.76 -11.73
CA THR A 176 -10.29 -2.81 -11.99
C THR A 176 -10.49 -3.61 -10.70
N ALA A 177 -11.69 -3.62 -10.16
CA ALA A 177 -12.04 -4.43 -9.00
C ALA A 177 -11.87 -5.93 -9.30
N LYS A 178 -11.71 -6.75 -8.26
CA LYS A 178 -11.59 -8.20 -8.41
C LYS A 178 -12.78 -8.87 -9.12
N ASN A 179 -13.94 -8.23 -9.19
CA ASN A 179 -15.11 -8.72 -9.91
C ASN A 179 -15.14 -8.27 -11.39
N GLY A 180 -14.24 -7.38 -11.81
CA GLY A 180 -14.16 -6.82 -13.16
C GLY A 180 -14.79 -5.43 -13.31
N ASP A 181 -15.46 -4.91 -12.27
CA ASP A 181 -16.06 -3.58 -12.31
C ASP A 181 -15.00 -2.49 -12.09
N ASP A 182 -15.36 -1.25 -12.40
CA ASP A 182 -14.48 -0.11 -12.12
C ASP A 182 -14.40 0.17 -10.61
N TYR A 183 -13.20 0.47 -10.14
CA TYR A 183 -12.91 0.79 -8.74
C TYR A 183 -12.20 2.14 -8.66
N PHE A 184 -12.96 3.18 -8.30
CA PHE A 184 -12.49 4.55 -8.25
C PHE A 184 -12.21 5.01 -6.81
N LEU A 185 -11.04 5.60 -6.60
CA LEU A 185 -10.65 6.24 -5.34
C LEU A 185 -10.38 7.72 -5.58
N SER A 186 -11.37 8.56 -5.34
CA SER A 186 -11.26 10.02 -5.50
C SER A 186 -10.36 10.66 -4.44
N TYR A 187 -9.58 11.67 -4.80
CA TYR A 187 -8.73 12.39 -3.85
C TYR A 187 -9.55 13.15 -2.80
N CYS A 188 -10.78 13.56 -3.13
CA CYS A 188 -11.71 14.24 -2.22
C CYS A 188 -13.07 13.55 -2.27
N TYR A 189 -13.63 13.22 -1.11
CA TYR A 189 -14.90 12.51 -1.01
C TYR A 189 -15.64 12.85 0.30
N SER A 190 -16.96 12.69 0.28
CA SER A 190 -17.79 12.82 1.48
C SER A 190 -17.67 11.57 2.35
N ILE A 191 -17.60 11.75 3.66
CA ILE A 191 -17.67 10.66 4.62
C ILE A 191 -19.14 10.39 4.88
N ASP A 192 -19.60 9.17 4.60
CA ASP A 192 -20.96 8.71 4.90
C ASP A 192 -21.15 8.43 6.40
#